data_AF-A0A937UI25-F1
#
_entry.id   AF-A0A937UI25-F1
#
_cell.length_a   1.000
_cell.length_b   1.000
_cell.length_c   1.000
_cell.angle_alpha   90.00
_cell.angle_beta   90.00
_cell.angle_gamma   90.00
#
_symmetry.space_group_name_H-M   'P 1'
#
loop_
_entity.id
_entity.type
_entity.pdbx_description
1 polymer ?
#
loop_
_entity_poly.entity_id
_entity_poly.type
_entity_poly.pdbx_seq_one_letter_code
_entity_poly.pdbx_strand_id
1 'polypeptide(L)' 'MDNVRKLGIGVVLVVPVFVGGGAVWEIFNNWWVVFVWVVIMALLYGGFFSGKLSVSKILKEIKS' A
#
# COMPACT_ATOMS: atom_id res chain seq x y z
N MET A 1 12.89 11.39 5.84
CA MET A 1 12.04 11.70 4.68
C MET A 1 11.37 13.04 4.94
N ASP A 2 11.43 13.94 3.98
CA ASP A 2 10.83 15.26 4.07
C ASP A 2 9.30 15.12 4.28
N ASN A 3 8.71 15.95 5.14
CA ASN A 3 7.29 15.85 5.49
C ASN A 3 6.39 15.98 4.26
N VAL A 4 6.79 16.79 3.28
CA VAL A 4 6.13 16.93 1.97
C VAL A 4 6.13 15.60 1.19
N ARG A 5 7.23 14.86 1.24
CA ARG A 5 7.39 13.57 0.54
C ARG A 5 6.53 12.48 1.17
N LYS A 6 6.42 12.47 2.51
CA LYS A 6 5.50 11.59 3.25
C LYS A 6 4.02 11.88 2.92
N LEU A 7 3.66 13.16 2.82
CA LEU A 7 2.31 13.58 2.46
C LEU A 7 1.94 13.18 1.03
N GLY A 8 2.87 13.36 0.08
CA GLY A 8 2.69 12.91 -1.32
C GLY A 8 2.51 11.40 -1.44
N ILE A 9 3.28 10.61 -0.69
CA ILE A 9 3.12 9.14 -0.63
C ILE A 9 1.76 8.77 0.01
N GLY A 10 1.31 9.52 1.01
CA GLY A 10 -0.05 9.51 1.55
C GLY A 10 -1.12 9.50 0.48
N VAL A 11 -1.14 10.58 -0.30
CA VAL A 11 -2.16 10.81 -1.32
C VAL A 11 -2.10 9.76 -2.43
N VAL A 12 -0.91 9.37 -2.89
CA VAL A 12 -0.76 8.36 -3.95
C VAL A 12 -1.25 6.99 -3.49
N LEU A 13 -1.05 6.63 -2.21
CA LEU A 13 -1.47 5.34 -1.67
C LEU A 13 -2.98 5.22 -1.46
N VAL A 14 -3.74 6.31 -1.55
CA VAL A 14 -5.21 6.28 -1.58
C VAL A 14 -5.73 5.53 -2.81
N VAL A 15 -5.07 5.70 -3.97
CA VAL A 15 -5.49 5.07 -5.23
C VAL A 15 -5.49 3.54 -5.16
N PRO A 16 -4.40 2.84 -4.79
CA PRO A 16 -4.40 1.38 -4.70
C PRO A 16 -5.32 0.84 -3.59
N VAL A 17 -5.63 1.62 -2.56
CA VAL A 17 -6.63 1.22 -1.54
C VAL A 17 -8.02 1.09 -2.16
N PHE A 18 -8.47 2.11 -2.89
CA PHE A 18 -9.80 2.11 -3.49
C PHE A 18 -9.90 1.27 -4.77
N VAL A 19 -8.94 1.42 -5.69
CA VAL A 19 -8.92 0.66 -6.95
C VAL A 19 -8.68 -0.83 -6.68
N GLY A 20 -7.73 -1.15 -5.81
CA GLY A 20 -7.48 -2.53 -5.40
C GLY A 20 -8.66 -3.11 -4.60
N GLY A 21 -9.30 -2.32 -3.73
CA GLY A 21 -10.49 -2.74 -3.00
C GLY A 21 -11.66 -3.07 -3.92
N GLY A 22 -11.89 -2.24 -4.96
CA GLY A 22 -12.89 -2.49 -5.99
C GLY A 22 -12.59 -3.77 -6.78
N ALA A 23 -11.34 -3.99 -7.18
CA ALA A 23 -10.94 -5.22 -7.87
C ALA A 23 -11.11 -6.47 -6.99
N VAL A 24 -10.75 -6.38 -5.71
CA VAL A 24 -10.94 -7.47 -4.74
C VAL A 24 -12.42 -7.77 -4.54
N TRP A 25 -13.27 -6.74 -4.48
CA TRP A 25 -14.72 -6.92 -4.42
C TRP A 25 -15.25 -7.63 -5.67
N GLU A 26 -14.83 -7.21 -6.86
CA GLU A 26 -15.32 -7.79 -8.12
C GLU A 26 -14.94 -9.28 -8.25
N ILE A 27 -13.77 -9.67 -7.75
CA ILE A 27 -13.29 -11.06 -7.80
C ILE A 27 -13.98 -11.94 -6.74
N PHE A 28 -14.07 -11.46 -5.49
CA PHE A 28 -14.47 -12.31 -4.36
C PHE A 28 -15.90 -12.06 -3.87
N ASN A 29 -16.52 -10.92 -4.25
CA ASN A 29 -17.84 -10.45 -3.79
C ASN A 29 -18.04 -10.57 -2.27
N ASN A 30 -16.95 -10.40 -1.50
CA ASN A 30 -16.93 -10.63 -0.07
C ASN A 30 -16.23 -9.48 0.65
N TRP A 31 -16.97 -8.82 1.53
CA TRP A 31 -16.52 -7.67 2.30
C TRP A 31 -15.37 -7.99 3.25
N TRP A 32 -15.28 -9.22 3.77
CA TRP A 32 -14.15 -9.63 4.61
C TRP A 32 -12.83 -9.60 3.84
N VAL A 33 -12.83 -9.98 2.57
CA VAL A 33 -11.63 -9.98 1.73
C VAL A 33 -11.21 -8.54 1.42
N VAL A 34 -12.17 -7.65 1.15
CA VAL A 34 -11.91 -6.21 1.00
C VAL A 34 -11.35 -5.60 2.28
N PHE A 35 -11.87 -5.99 3.44
CA PHE A 35 -11.34 -5.53 4.73
C PHE A 35 -9.88 -5.97 4.93
N VAL A 36 -9.55 -7.23 4.63
CA VAL A 36 -8.17 -7.73 4.67
C VAL A 36 -7.27 -6.95 3.71
N TRP A 37 -7.73 -6.63 2.51
CA TRP A 37 -6.99 -5.79 1.56
C TRP A 37 -6.66 -4.40 2.12
N VAL A 38 -7.65 -3.73 2.73
CA VAL A 38 -7.45 -2.42 3.36
C VAL A 38 -6.44 -2.50 4.51
N VAL A 39 -6.48 -3.54 5.33
CA VAL A 39 -5.51 -3.76 6.41
C VAL A 39 -4.09 -3.96 5.86
N ILE A 40 -3.93 -4.75 4.79
CA ILE A 40 -2.63 -4.94 4.13
C ILE A 40 -2.08 -3.60 3.62
N MET A 41 -2.91 -2.79 2.96
CA MET A 41 -2.50 -1.48 2.46
C MET A 41 -2.13 -0.51 3.60
N ALA A 42 -2.85 -0.53 4.72
CA ALA A 42 -2.52 0.28 5.89
C ALA A 42 -1.15 -0.12 6.50
N LEU A 43 -0.84 -1.42 6.55
CA LEU A 43 0.46 -1.91 7.03
C LEU A 43 1.60 -1.53 6.07
N LEU A 44 1.38 -1.63 4.77
CA LEU A 44 2.34 -1.16 3.76
C LEU A 44 2.59 0.34 3.90
N TYR A 45 1.52 1.13 4.06
CA TYR A 45 1.60 2.57 4.32
C TYR A 45 2.43 2.89 5.56
N GLY A 46 2.13 2.22 6.69
CA GLY A 46 2.87 2.37 7.94
C GLY A 46 4.35 1.99 7.79
N GLY A 47 4.64 0.97 7.01
CA GLY A 47 6.01 0.53 6.69
C GLY A 47 6.81 1.56 5.88
N PHE A 48 6.17 2.20 4.89
CA PHE A 48 6.77 3.34 4.17
C PHE A 48 6.98 4.54 5.09
N PHE A 49 6.03 4.84 5.97
CA PHE A 49 6.12 5.97 6.89
C PHE A 49 7.20 5.79 7.97
N SER A 50 7.41 4.54 8.41
CA SER A 50 8.47 4.14 9.34
C SER A 50 9.86 4.12 8.69
N GLY A 51 9.98 4.30 7.37
CA GLY A 51 11.26 4.28 6.65
C GLY A 51 11.94 2.91 6.59
N LYS A 52 11.29 1.84 7.07
CA LYS A 52 11.83 0.46 7.07
C LYS A 52 11.59 -0.24 5.73
N LEU A 53 10.52 0.11 5.03
CA LEU A 53 10.25 -0.33 3.65
C LEU A 53 10.71 0.77 2.69
N SER A 54 11.93 0.61 2.17
CA SER A 54 12.41 1.41 1.04
C SER A 54 12.15 0.65 -0.25
N VAL A 55 11.54 1.30 -1.24
CA VAL A 55 11.38 0.77 -2.61
C VAL A 55 12.74 0.30 -3.16
N SER A 56 13.84 0.94 -2.75
CA SER A 56 15.20 0.56 -3.18
C SER A 56 15.63 -0.81 -2.66
N LYS A 57 15.11 -1.25 -1.50
CA LYS A 57 15.44 -2.55 -0.89
C LYS A 57 14.75 -3.69 -1.63
N ILE A 58 13.45 -3.54 -1.91
CA ILE A 58 12.67 -4.48 -2.72
C ILE A 58 13.25 -4.59 -4.14
N LEU A 59 13.58 -3.45 -4.76
CA LEU A 59 14.22 -3.46 -6.08
C LEU A 59 15.60 -4.12 -6.08
N LYS A 60 16.34 -4.09 -4.96
CA LYS A 60 17.60 -4.82 -4.81
C LYS A 60 17.40 -6.32 -4.68
N GLU A 61 16.38 -6.74 -3.93
CA GLU A 61 16.00 -8.14 -3.76
C GLU A 61 15.52 -8.77 -5.08
N ILE A 62 14.75 -8.03 -5.89
CA ILE A 62 14.23 -8.52 -7.18
C ILE A 62 15.32 -8.55 -8.27
N LYS A 63 16.34 -7.71 -8.17
CA LYS A 63 17.48 -7.68 -9.13
C LYS A 63 18.66 -8.57 -8.74
N SER A 64 18.62 -9.20 -7.57
CA SER A 64 19.64 -10.15 -7.11
C SER A 64 19.27 -11.58 -7.50
#